data_AF-A0A292GLP9-F1
#
_entry.id   AF-A0A292GLP9-F1
#
_cell.length_a   1.000
_cell.length_b   1.000
_cell.length_c   1.000
_cell.angle_alpha   90.00
_cell.angle_beta   90.00
_cell.angle_gamma   90.00
#
_symmetry.space_group_name_H-M   'P 1'
#
loop_
_entity.id
_entity.type
_entity.pdbx_description
1 polymer ?
#
loop_
_entity_poly.entity_id
_entity_poly.type
_entity_poly.pdbx_seq_one_letter_code
_entity_poly.pdbx_strand_id
1 'polypeptide(L)' 'MTDLLNDIKGFCAHHGMSPTRFGELALNDKPFVSQLEAGRRTWPETEAKIREFMASYRERAA' A
#
# COMPACT_ATOMS: atom_id res chain seq x y z
N MET A 1 5.16 -14.47 -6.92
CA MET A 1 4.07 -14.04 -6.01
C MET A 1 4.61 -12.86 -5.22
N THR A 2 4.72 -11.73 -5.89
CA THR A 2 5.32 -10.48 -5.36
C THR A 2 4.57 -9.29 -5.94
N ASP A 3 3.29 -9.51 -6.21
CA ASP A 3 2.46 -8.57 -6.97
C ASP A 3 2.06 -7.38 -6.09
N LEU A 4 1.76 -7.61 -4.81
CA LEU A 4 1.33 -6.55 -3.90
C LEU A 4 2.37 -5.44 -3.73
N LEU A 5 3.65 -5.77 -3.52
CA LEU A 5 4.68 -4.75 -3.37
C LEU A 5 4.88 -3.94 -4.66
N ASN A 6 4.78 -4.59 -5.83
CA ASN A 6 4.86 -3.90 -7.12
C ASN A 6 3.63 -3.01 -7.36
N ASP A 7 2.44 -3.49 -7.00
CA ASP A 7 1.18 -2.74 -7.10
C ASP A 7 1.23 -1.49 -6.22
N ILE A 8 1.67 -1.65 -4.95
CA ILE A 8 1.89 -0.54 -4.03
C ILE A 8 2.92 0.44 -4.60
N LYS A 9 4.06 -0.04 -5.13
CA LYS A 9 5.09 0.84 -5.73
C LYS A 9 4.55 1.60 -6.95
N GLY A 10 3.78 0.94 -7.81
CA GLY A 10 3.12 1.55 -8.96
C GLY A 10 2.12 2.63 -8.56
N PHE A 11 1.26 2.32 -7.60
CA PHE A 11 0.29 3.26 -7.02
C PHE A 11 1.00 4.47 -6.39
N CYS A 12 2.04 4.20 -5.59
CA CYS A 12 2.85 5.21 -4.93
C CYS A 12 3.52 6.15 -5.94
N ALA A 13 4.06 5.61 -7.04
CA ALA A 13 4.66 6.38 -8.12
C ALA A 13 3.61 7.18 -8.92
N HIS A 14 2.44 6.60 -9.19
CA HIS A 14 1.36 7.26 -9.92
C HIS A 14 0.80 8.47 -9.17
N HIS A 15 0.58 8.33 -7.85
CA HIS A 15 0.04 9.40 -7.02
C HIS A 15 1.12 10.29 -6.36
N GLY A 16 2.41 10.06 -6.62
CA GLY A 16 3.51 10.78 -5.97
C GLY A 16 3.52 10.63 -4.44
N MET A 17 2.99 9.51 -3.93
CA MET A 17 2.91 9.21 -2.50
C MET A 17 4.24 8.64 -2.01
N SER A 18 4.49 8.66 -0.70
CA SER A 18 5.60 7.90 -0.09
C SER A 18 5.08 6.57 0.46
N PRO A 19 5.85 5.47 0.39
CA PRO A 19 5.43 4.17 0.89
C PRO A 19 5.07 4.19 2.39
N THR A 20 5.79 5.01 3.18
CA THR A 20 5.49 5.25 4.59
C THR A 20 4.12 5.91 4.79
N ARG A 21 3.76 6.86 3.92
CA ARG A 21 2.48 7.56 3.94
C ARG A 21 1.35 6.66 3.44
N PHE A 22 1.63 5.80 2.47
CA PHE A 22 0.69 4.77 2.04
C PHE A 22 0.31 3.82 3.17
N GLY A 23 1.30 3.29 3.92
CA GLY A 23 1.03 2.42 5.07
C GLY A 23 0.21 3.11 6.17
N GLU A 24 0.48 4.39 6.43
CA GLU A 24 -0.32 5.21 7.35
C GLU A 24 -1.76 5.39 6.86
N LEU A 25 -1.98 5.66 5.57
CA LEU A 25 -3.33 5.89 5.04
C LEU A 25 -4.15 4.60 4.89
N ALA A 26 -3.51 3.51 4.47
CA ALA A 26 -4.19 2.24 4.21
C ALA A 26 -4.44 1.43 5.49
N LEU A 27 -3.49 1.44 6.43
CA LEU A 27 -3.49 0.56 7.61
C LEU A 27 -3.24 1.29 8.93
N ASN A 28 -3.02 2.61 8.92
CA ASN A 28 -2.54 3.38 10.08
C ASN A 28 -1.20 2.86 10.62
N ASP A 29 -0.39 2.22 9.76
CA ASP A 29 0.87 1.60 10.12
C ASP A 29 1.98 2.10 9.18
N LYS A 30 2.71 3.12 9.67
CA LYS A 30 3.80 3.77 8.92
C LYS A 30 4.92 2.80 8.48
N PRO A 31 5.42 1.89 9.34
CA PRO A 31 6.51 0.99 8.96
C PRO A 31 6.04 -0.19 8.12
N PHE A 32 4.74 -0.32 7.84
CA PHE A 32 4.18 -1.46 7.13
C PHE A 32 4.88 -1.76 5.81
N VAL A 33 5.04 -0.77 4.94
CA VAL A 33 5.63 -0.98 3.60
C VAL A 33 7.12 -1.31 3.70
N SER A 34 7.86 -0.70 4.63
CA SER A 34 9.26 -1.07 4.89
C SER A 34 9.39 -2.49 5.43
N GLN A 35 8.46 -2.92 6.29
CA GLN A 35 8.43 -4.31 6.78
C GLN A 35 8.06 -5.29 5.67
N LEU A 36 7.12 -4.93 4.79
CA LEU A 36 6.76 -5.72 3.61
C LEU A 36 7.96 -5.91 2.68
N GLU A 37 8.72 -4.84 2.44
CA GLU A 37 9.94 -4.87 1.65
C GLU A 37 11.05 -5.70 2.31
N ALA A 38 11.12 -5.70 3.65
CA ALA A 38 12.01 -6.56 4.42
C ALA A 38 11.59 -8.04 4.43
N GLY A 39 10.53 -8.43 3.72
CA GLY A 39 10.05 -9.82 3.63
C GLY A 39 9.15 -10.25 4.78
N ARG A 40 8.56 -9.30 5.53
CA ARG A 40 7.55 -9.64 6.54
C ARG A 40 6.37 -10.36 5.91
N ARG A 41 5.86 -11.35 6.62
CA ARG A 41 4.63 -12.06 6.25
C ARG A 41 3.43 -11.11 6.33
N THR A 42 2.80 -10.83 5.19
CA THR A 42 1.48 -10.18 5.15
C THR A 42 0.39 -11.19 5.36
N TRP A 43 -0.59 -10.80 6.17
CA TRP A 43 -1.82 -11.57 6.33
C TRP A 43 -2.78 -11.23 5.19
N PRO A 44 -3.59 -12.19 4.72
CA PRO A 44 -4.56 -11.96 3.66
C PRO A 44 -5.56 -10.85 4.03
N GLU A 45 -5.89 -10.67 5.30
CA GLU A 45 -6.71 -9.55 5.79
C GLU A 45 -6.05 -8.19 5.56
N THR A 46 -4.73 -8.12 5.72
CA THR A 46 -3.96 -6.89 5.48
C THR A 46 -3.89 -6.59 3.98
N GLU A 47 -3.68 -7.63 3.16
CA GLU A 47 -3.68 -7.50 1.71
C GLU A 47 -5.05 -7.06 1.18
N ALA A 48 -6.15 -7.61 1.72
CA ALA A 48 -7.51 -7.18 1.38
C ALA A 48 -7.72 -5.69 1.66
N LYS A 49 -7.36 -5.21 2.87
CA LYS A 49 -7.45 -3.78 3.22
C LYS A 49 -6.64 -2.89 2.28
N ILE A 50 -5.44 -3.32 1.89
CA ILE A 50 -4.59 -2.57 0.94
C ILE A 50 -5.26 -2.50 -0.43
N ARG A 51 -5.76 -3.62 -0.94
CA ARG A 51 -6.48 -3.65 -2.22
C ARG A 51 -7.76 -2.82 -2.18
N GLU A 52 -8.53 -2.92 -1.10
CA GLU A 52 -9.72 -2.08 -0.88
C GLU A 52 -9.36 -0.60 -0.80
N PHE A 53 -8.27 -0.24 -0.12
CA PHE A 53 -7.77 1.12 -0.08
C PHE A 53 -7.40 1.61 -1.49
N MET A 54 -6.61 0.86 -2.26
CA MET A 54 -6.23 1.24 -3.63
C MET A 54 -7.45 1.34 -4.56
N ALA A 55 -8.43 0.43 -4.44
CA ALA A 55 -9.65 0.45 -5.23
C ALA A 55 -10.62 1.58 -4.83
N SER A 56 -10.69 1.90 -3.54
CA SER A 56 -11.52 2.97 -2.98
C SER A 56 -10.86 4.34 -3.07
N TYR A 57 -9.55 4.37 -3.30
CA TYR A 57 -8.78 5.59 -3.54
C TYR A 57 -9.18 6.18 -4.90
N ARG A 58 -10.33 6.85 -4.93
CA ARG A 58 -10.62 7.82 -5.96
C ARG A 58 -9.67 8.97 -5.72
N GLU A 59 -8.63 9.02 -6.55
CA GLU A 59 -7.89 10.25 -6.76
C GLU A 59 -8.95 11.35 -6.90
N ARG A 60 -8.90 12.32 -5.99
CA ARG A 60 -9.71 13.52 -6.10
C ARG A 60 -9.09 14.33 -7.24
N ALA A 61 -9.16 13.78 -8.45
CA ALA A 61 -8.81 14.41 -9.70
C ALA A 61 -9.85 15.51 -9.88
N ALA A 62 -9.43 16.71 -9.51
CA ALA A 62 -10.12 17.97 -9.76
C ALA A 62 -10.09 18.31 -11.24
#